data_AF-A0A933XI40-F1
#
_entry.id   AF-A0A933XI40-F1
#
_cell.length_a   1.000
_cell.length_b   1.000
_cell.length_c   1.000
_cell.angle_alpha   90.00
_cell.angle_beta   90.00
_cell.angle_gamma   90.00
#
_symmetry.space_group_name_H-M   'P 1'
#
loop_
_entity.id
_entity.type
_entity.pdbx_description
1 polymer ?
#
loop_
_entity_poly.entity_id
_entity_poly.type
_entity_poly.pdbx_seq_one_letter_code
_entity_poly.pdbx_strand_id
1 'polypeptide(L)'
;MHITPDDIQGSISDNAVITIFDGTALKNVPVSNGKFTEAHGITPGYYGVLFFTKEGSYPETILFKAQDRSMKGDSVSLKSLKDAGKGVLTGVVYKPVTGGKLREHKGIFQTFKGEKIHLVKDSVSRETTTDDKGIFMIELLPGEYEIVFNGRNAGKALIEKGKTTVKNIQKGVVLKD
;
A
#
# COMPACT_ATOMS: atom_id res chain seq x y z
N MET A 1 -24.06 -7.63 7.35
CA MET A 1 -23.00 -7.06 6.49
C MET A 1 -22.45 -8.22 5.67
N HIS A 2 -22.74 -8.29 4.38
CA HIS A 2 -22.23 -9.36 3.51
C HIS A 2 -21.12 -8.78 2.65
N ILE A 3 -19.89 -8.97 3.13
CA ILE A 3 -18.66 -8.83 2.32
C ILE A 3 -18.59 -10.13 1.51
N THR A 4 -18.58 -10.02 0.19
CA THR A 4 -18.61 -11.19 -0.70
C THR A 4 -17.28 -11.35 -1.44
N PRO A 5 -16.98 -12.55 -1.97
CA PRO A 5 -15.77 -12.77 -2.76
C PRO A 5 -15.63 -11.83 -3.97
N ASP A 6 -16.71 -11.24 -4.45
CA ASP A 6 -16.74 -10.38 -5.63
C ASP A 6 -16.45 -8.90 -5.33
N ASP A 7 -16.06 -8.54 -4.10
CA ASP A 7 -15.95 -7.13 -3.69
C ASP A 7 -14.79 -6.39 -4.37
N ILE A 8 -13.72 -7.09 -4.79
CA ILE A 8 -12.71 -6.56 -5.70
C ILE A 8 -12.48 -7.55 -6.84
N GLN A 9 -12.59 -7.06 -8.07
CA GLN A 9 -12.33 -7.84 -9.29
C GLN A 9 -11.55 -7.03 -10.31
N GLY A 10 -10.77 -7.68 -11.16
CA GLY A 10 -10.07 -7.00 -12.26
C GLY A 10 -9.24 -7.96 -13.12
N SER A 11 -8.53 -7.38 -14.08
CA SER A 11 -7.55 -8.11 -14.91
C SER A 11 -6.16 -7.49 -14.82
N ILE A 12 -5.15 -8.33 -14.99
CA ILE A 12 -3.74 -7.96 -14.97
C ILE A 12 -3.02 -8.63 -16.13
N SER A 13 -2.33 -7.84 -16.95
CA SER A 13 -1.72 -8.33 -18.18
C SER A 13 -0.31 -8.91 -17.98
N ASP A 14 0.31 -8.69 -16.81
CA ASP A 14 1.77 -8.65 -16.73
C ASP A 14 2.42 -9.60 -15.69
N ASN A 15 1.75 -10.67 -15.24
CA ASN A 15 2.22 -11.55 -14.15
C ASN A 15 2.54 -10.80 -12.84
N ALA A 16 1.91 -9.65 -12.62
CA ALA A 16 2.10 -8.87 -11.42
C ALA A 16 1.42 -9.53 -10.21
N VAL A 17 2.03 -9.34 -9.05
CA VAL A 17 1.49 -9.75 -7.76
C VAL A 17 0.63 -8.62 -7.22
N ILE A 18 -0.55 -8.98 -6.73
CA ILE A 18 -1.51 -8.05 -6.14
C ILE A 18 -1.52 -8.27 -4.63
N THR A 19 -1.34 -7.19 -3.87
CA THR A 19 -1.45 -7.21 -2.41
C THR A 19 -2.45 -6.16 -1.96
N ILE A 20 -3.40 -6.56 -1.11
CA ILE A 20 -4.34 -5.64 -0.48
C ILE A 20 -3.86 -5.26 0.92
N PHE A 21 -4.00 -3.98 1.26
CA PHE A 21 -3.88 -3.47 2.62
C PHE A 21 -5.23 -2.99 3.14
N ASP A 22 -5.69 -3.60 4.23
CA ASP A 22 -6.99 -3.33 4.86
C ASP A 22 -6.90 -2.37 6.05
N GLY A 23 -5.80 -1.65 6.20
CA GLY A 23 -5.52 -0.80 7.36
C GLY A 23 -4.94 -1.56 8.55
N THR A 24 -4.83 -2.90 8.49
CA THR A 24 -4.20 -3.72 9.54
C THR A 24 -3.07 -4.58 9.02
N ALA A 25 -3.27 -5.28 7.90
CA ALA A 25 -2.30 -6.23 7.36
C ALA A 25 -2.28 -6.21 5.83
N LEU A 26 -1.14 -6.62 5.28
CA LEU A 26 -0.98 -6.92 3.86
C LEU A 26 -1.40 -8.37 3.60
N LYS A 27 -2.22 -8.59 2.56
CA LYS A 27 -2.65 -9.92 2.12
C LYS A 27 -2.48 -10.04 0.62
N ASN A 28 -1.94 -11.16 0.16
CA ASN A 28 -1.84 -11.43 -1.27
C ASN A 28 -3.23 -11.77 -1.81
N VAL A 29 -3.54 -11.22 -2.97
CA VAL A 29 -4.76 -11.50 -3.72
C VAL A 29 -4.42 -12.54 -4.80
N PRO A 30 -5.04 -13.73 -4.79
CA PRO A 30 -4.79 -14.74 -5.80
C PRO A 30 -5.18 -14.25 -7.20
N VAL A 31 -4.34 -14.57 -8.20
CA VAL A 31 -4.58 -14.27 -9.61
C VAL A 31 -4.63 -15.59 -10.38
N SER A 32 -5.68 -15.80 -11.17
CA SER A 32 -5.85 -16.96 -12.05
C SER A 32 -6.18 -16.49 -13.46
N ASN A 33 -5.42 -16.95 -14.47
CA ASN A 33 -5.59 -16.56 -15.87
C ASN A 33 -5.63 -15.04 -16.09
N GLY A 34 -4.79 -14.29 -15.38
CA GLY A 34 -4.73 -12.83 -15.47
C GLY A 34 -5.96 -12.11 -14.89
N LYS A 35 -6.81 -12.80 -14.10
CA LYS A 35 -7.96 -12.22 -13.41
C LYS A 35 -7.85 -12.46 -11.91
N PHE A 36 -8.41 -11.55 -11.13
CA PHE A 36 -8.50 -11.69 -9.68
C PHE A 36 -9.91 -11.35 -9.20
N THR A 37 -10.32 -12.04 -8.14
CA THR A 37 -11.61 -11.89 -7.45
C THR A 37 -11.37 -12.25 -5.98
N GLU A 38 -11.53 -11.30 -5.06
CA GLU A 38 -11.28 -11.54 -3.63
C GLU A 38 -12.13 -10.63 -2.74
N ALA A 39 -12.55 -11.16 -1.59
CA ALA A 39 -13.22 -10.39 -0.55
C ALA A 39 -12.23 -9.44 0.13
N HIS A 40 -12.49 -8.13 0.09
CA HIS A 40 -11.56 -7.16 0.66
C HIS A 40 -11.47 -7.18 2.19
N GLY A 41 -12.53 -7.65 2.87
CA GLY A 41 -12.60 -7.67 4.33
C GLY A 41 -12.63 -6.30 5.01
N ILE A 42 -12.75 -5.21 4.24
CA ILE A 42 -12.85 -3.82 4.70
C ILE A 42 -14.33 -3.47 4.95
N THR A 43 -14.61 -2.74 6.02
CA THR A 43 -15.96 -2.30 6.34
C THR A 43 -16.42 -1.19 5.37
N PRO A 44 -17.64 -1.27 4.81
CA PRO A 44 -18.16 -0.26 3.90
C PRO A 44 -18.02 1.17 4.44
N GLY A 45 -17.65 2.09 3.56
CA GLY A 45 -17.41 3.50 3.89
C GLY A 45 -15.96 3.84 4.23
N TYR A 46 -15.09 2.85 4.49
CA TYR A 46 -13.65 3.05 4.70
C TYR A 46 -12.83 2.70 3.46
N TYR A 47 -11.54 3.02 3.51
CA TYR A 47 -10.63 2.82 2.40
C TYR A 47 -9.76 1.57 2.54
N GLY A 48 -9.34 1.05 1.40
CA GLY A 48 -8.27 0.05 1.25
C GLY A 48 -7.27 0.46 0.20
N VAL A 49 -6.15 -0.24 0.15
CA VAL A 49 -5.11 0.01 -0.86
C VAL A 49 -4.76 -1.29 -1.56
N LEU A 50 -4.72 -1.26 -2.89
CA LEU A 50 -4.16 -2.31 -3.71
C LEU A 50 -2.76 -1.90 -4.17
N PHE A 51 -1.81 -2.81 -4.03
CA PHE A 51 -0.47 -2.69 -4.56
C PHE A 51 -0.30 -3.72 -5.67
N PHE A 52 0.00 -3.26 -6.88
CA PHE A 52 0.34 -4.07 -8.03
C PHE A 52 1.86 -4.01 -8.19
N THR A 53 2.54 -5.15 -8.04
CA THR A 53 4.00 -5.21 -8.02
C THR A 53 4.51 -6.25 -9.00
N LYS A 54 5.65 -5.98 -9.62
CA LYS A 54 6.36 -6.91 -10.51
C LYS A 54 7.84 -6.62 -10.45
N GLU A 55 8.65 -7.67 -10.44
CA GLU A 55 10.10 -7.52 -10.50
C GLU A 55 10.52 -6.74 -11.75
N GLY A 56 11.44 -5.80 -11.59
CA GLY A 56 11.93 -4.92 -12.64
C GLY A 56 10.95 -3.82 -13.05
N SER A 57 9.85 -3.60 -12.32
CA SER A 57 8.83 -2.59 -12.65
C SER A 57 8.51 -1.64 -11.49
N TYR A 58 8.03 -0.44 -11.80
CA TYR A 58 7.42 0.45 -10.82
C TYR A 58 6.09 -0.15 -10.35
N PRO A 59 5.78 -0.08 -9.05
CA PRO A 59 4.49 -0.51 -8.56
C PRO A 59 3.39 0.49 -8.97
N GLU A 60 2.19 -0.02 -9.15
CA GLU A 60 0.98 0.80 -9.19
C GLU A 60 0.22 0.65 -7.87
N THR A 61 -0.27 1.76 -7.32
CA THR A 61 -0.95 1.77 -6.03
C THR A 61 -2.31 2.45 -6.18
N ILE A 62 -3.37 1.72 -5.83
CA ILE A 62 -4.75 2.20 -5.95
C ILE A 62 -5.38 2.29 -4.57
N LEU A 63 -5.70 3.51 -4.13
CA LEU A 63 -6.56 3.75 -2.99
C LEU A 63 -8.01 3.64 -3.46
N PHE A 64 -8.80 2.80 -2.78
CA PHE A 64 -10.22 2.61 -3.10
C PHE A 64 -11.07 2.71 -1.85
N LYS A 65 -12.34 3.06 -2.03
CA LYS A 65 -13.34 3.10 -0.95
C LYS A 65 -14.18 1.83 -1.00
N ALA A 66 -14.23 1.07 0.09
CA ALA A 66 -15.13 -0.07 0.23
C ALA A 66 -16.59 0.42 0.16
N GLN A 67 -17.36 -0.21 -0.73
CA GLN A 67 -18.77 0.07 -0.95
C GLN A 67 -19.54 -1.25 -0.83
N ASP A 68 -20.87 -1.18 -0.73
CA ASP A 68 -21.71 -2.39 -0.73
C ASP A 68 -21.80 -3.08 -2.12
N ARG A 69 -20.94 -2.68 -3.07
CA ARG A 69 -20.88 -3.19 -4.43
C ARG A 69 -19.43 -3.43 -4.83
N SER A 70 -19.24 -4.41 -5.72
CA SER A 70 -17.94 -4.78 -6.28
C SER A 70 -17.18 -3.60 -6.89
N MET A 71 -15.92 -3.44 -6.51
CA MET A 71 -14.96 -2.60 -7.20
C MET A 71 -14.40 -3.37 -8.41
N LYS A 72 -14.56 -2.80 -9.61
CA LYS A 72 -13.86 -3.29 -10.81
C LYS A 72 -12.59 -2.48 -11.01
N GLY A 73 -11.44 -3.14 -10.98
CA GLY A 73 -10.17 -2.58 -11.42
C GLY A 73 -10.06 -2.65 -12.94
N ASP A 74 -9.58 -1.57 -13.54
CA ASP A 74 -9.16 -1.57 -14.95
C ASP A 74 -7.92 -2.45 -15.13
N SER A 75 -7.60 -2.76 -16.40
CA SER A 75 -6.36 -3.48 -16.72
C SER A 75 -5.15 -2.67 -16.27
N VAL A 76 -4.40 -3.21 -15.30
CA VAL A 76 -3.15 -2.60 -14.82
C VAL A 76 -1.98 -3.10 -15.66
N SER A 77 -1.21 -2.18 -16.24
CA SER A 77 0.06 -2.48 -16.91
C SER A 77 1.19 -1.67 -16.30
N LEU A 78 2.23 -2.36 -15.84
CA LEU A 78 3.30 -1.76 -15.05
C LEU A 78 4.46 -1.31 -15.93
N LYS A 79 4.97 -0.11 -15.64
CA LYS A 79 6.13 0.47 -16.34
C LYS A 79 7.43 -0.13 -15.79
N SER A 80 8.36 -0.47 -16.67
CA SER A 80 9.69 -0.93 -16.27
C SER A 80 10.47 0.12 -15.48
N LEU A 81 11.30 -0.33 -14.53
CA LEU A 81 12.23 0.54 -13.79
C LEU A 81 13.25 1.17 -14.73
N LYS A 82 13.57 2.44 -14.50
CA LYS A 82 14.62 3.14 -15.24
C LYS A 82 16.02 2.61 -14.91
N ASP A 83 16.23 2.23 -13.66
CA ASP A 83 17.50 1.70 -13.16
C ASP A 83 17.27 0.32 -12.55
N ALA A 84 17.66 -0.72 -13.28
CA ALA A 84 17.54 -2.11 -12.83
C ALA A 84 18.45 -2.43 -11.63
N GLY A 85 19.39 -1.55 -11.27
CA GLY A 85 20.24 -1.66 -10.07
C GLY A 85 19.54 -1.28 -8.77
N LYS A 86 18.37 -0.64 -8.84
CA LYS A 86 17.61 -0.16 -7.67
C LYS A 86 16.40 -1.03 -7.36
N GLY A 87 15.92 -0.92 -6.13
CA GLY A 87 14.58 -1.34 -5.73
C GLY A 87 13.66 -0.13 -5.53
N VAL A 88 12.37 -0.39 -5.32
CA VAL A 88 11.39 0.66 -5.02
C VAL A 88 10.82 0.45 -3.63
N LEU A 89 10.80 1.49 -2.82
CA LEU A 89 10.01 1.55 -1.60
C LEU A 89 8.72 2.31 -1.88
N THR A 90 7.58 1.72 -1.54
CA THR A 90 6.26 2.36 -1.65
C THR A 90 5.42 2.09 -0.41
N GLY A 91 4.36 2.87 -0.23
CA GLY A 91 3.38 2.66 0.81
C GLY A 91 2.43 3.84 0.96
N VAL A 92 1.60 3.78 1.99
CA VAL A 92 0.70 4.90 2.34
C VAL A 92 0.97 5.42 3.75
N VAL A 93 0.79 6.73 3.94
CA VAL A 93 0.65 7.32 5.28
C VAL A 93 -0.84 7.42 5.61
N TYR A 94 -1.26 6.72 6.65
CA TYR A 94 -2.67 6.43 6.88
C TYR A 94 -3.07 6.47 8.36
N LYS A 95 -4.35 6.68 8.63
CA LYS A 95 -4.99 6.52 9.93
C LYS A 95 -5.89 5.29 9.88
N PRO A 96 -5.66 4.24 10.69
CA PRO A 96 -6.53 3.07 10.70
C PRO A 96 -7.88 3.40 11.35
N VAL A 97 -8.88 2.59 11.04
CA VAL A 97 -10.11 2.49 11.84
C VAL A 97 -9.85 1.53 12.99
N THR A 98 -9.71 2.05 14.21
CA THR A 98 -9.56 1.26 15.43
C THR A 98 -10.30 1.95 16.60
N GLY A 99 -10.59 1.20 17.67
CA GLY A 99 -11.08 1.74 18.95
C GLY A 99 -12.59 1.66 19.23
N GLY A 100 -12.96 1.60 20.51
CA GLY A 100 -14.35 1.70 21.02
C GLY A 100 -15.36 0.78 20.33
N LYS A 101 -16.49 1.35 19.88
CA LYS A 101 -17.54 0.65 19.13
C LYS A 101 -17.12 0.18 17.74
N LEU A 102 -15.93 0.56 17.27
CA LEU A 102 -15.40 0.24 15.95
C LEU A 102 -14.40 -0.91 15.95
N ARG A 103 -14.29 -1.68 17.04
CA ARG A 103 -13.35 -2.83 17.16
C ARG A 103 -13.52 -3.89 16.06
N GLU A 104 -14.72 -4.04 15.53
CA GLU A 104 -15.02 -4.98 14.44
C GLU A 104 -14.81 -4.38 13.04
N HIS A 105 -14.59 -3.07 12.95
CA HIS A 105 -14.40 -2.41 11.67
C HIS A 105 -12.97 -2.54 11.19
N LYS A 106 -12.80 -2.77 9.89
CA LYS A 106 -11.50 -2.81 9.22
C LYS A 106 -11.45 -1.76 8.12
N GLY A 107 -10.28 -1.17 7.90
CA GLY A 107 -10.05 -0.19 6.85
C GLY A 107 -9.18 0.97 7.28
N ILE A 108 -8.96 1.85 6.32
CA ILE A 108 -8.28 3.13 6.47
C ILE A 108 -9.35 4.22 6.60
N PHE A 109 -9.28 4.99 7.69
CA PHE A 109 -10.16 6.12 7.92
C PHE A 109 -9.77 7.31 7.03
N GLN A 110 -8.47 7.57 6.92
CA GLN A 110 -7.91 8.73 6.23
C GLN A 110 -6.48 8.46 5.77
N THR A 111 -6.10 9.01 4.63
CA THR A 111 -4.70 9.13 4.18
C THR A 111 -4.24 10.58 4.22
N PHE A 112 -2.93 10.80 4.20
CA PHE A 112 -2.34 12.13 4.42
C PHE A 112 -1.41 12.54 3.29
N LYS A 113 -1.75 13.65 2.62
CA LYS A 113 -0.96 14.29 1.57
C LYS A 113 0.17 15.14 2.14
N GLY A 114 1.29 15.24 1.43
CA GLY A 114 2.38 16.17 1.73
C GLY A 114 3.22 15.76 2.94
N GLU A 115 3.11 14.51 3.37
CA GLU A 115 3.83 13.97 4.51
C GLU A 115 5.24 13.58 4.09
N LYS A 116 6.24 14.08 4.82
CA LYS A 116 7.64 13.79 4.57
C LYS A 116 8.08 12.51 5.26
N ILE A 117 8.77 11.66 4.51
CA ILE A 117 9.29 10.39 4.99
C ILE A 117 10.79 10.40 4.75
N HIS A 118 11.54 10.25 5.83
CA HIS A 118 12.99 10.22 5.78
C HIS A 118 13.46 8.76 5.84
N LEU A 119 14.47 8.46 5.03
CA LEU A 119 15.08 7.15 4.93
C LEU A 119 16.56 7.29 5.22
N VAL A 120 17.06 6.56 6.21
CA VAL A 120 18.44 6.68 6.69
C VAL A 120 19.17 5.36 6.50
N LYS A 121 20.35 5.41 5.88
CA LYS A 121 21.28 4.30 5.74
C LYS A 121 22.71 4.84 5.82
N ASP A 122 23.53 4.31 6.73
CA ASP A 122 24.97 4.61 6.83
C ASP A 122 25.31 6.12 6.75
N SER A 123 24.57 6.96 7.50
CA SER A 123 24.67 8.43 7.50
C SER A 123 24.16 9.17 6.24
N VAL A 124 23.71 8.45 5.22
CA VAL A 124 23.01 9.02 4.07
C VAL A 124 21.52 9.10 4.37
N SER A 125 20.95 10.30 4.21
CA SER A 125 19.50 10.50 4.28
C SER A 125 18.91 10.72 2.89
N ARG A 126 17.74 10.13 2.67
CA ARG A 126 16.86 10.39 1.52
C ARG A 126 15.50 10.83 2.04
N GLU A 127 14.78 11.60 1.25
CA GLU A 127 13.43 12.06 1.58
C GLU A 127 12.50 11.75 0.40
N THR A 128 11.27 11.38 0.71
CA THR A 128 10.15 11.38 -0.22
C THR A 128 8.93 12.03 0.45
N THR A 129 7.96 12.45 -0.35
CA THR A 129 6.74 13.11 0.13
C THR A 129 5.52 12.39 -0.43
N THR A 130 4.47 12.24 0.38
CA THR A 130 3.23 11.62 -0.09
C THR A 130 2.48 12.50 -1.10
N ASP A 131 1.88 11.86 -2.09
CA ASP A 131 1.01 12.47 -3.09
C ASP A 131 -0.37 12.87 -2.52
N ASP A 132 -1.29 13.28 -3.39
CA ASP A 132 -2.65 13.69 -3.01
C ASP A 132 -3.53 12.57 -2.45
N LYS A 133 -3.16 11.30 -2.67
CA LYS A 133 -3.80 10.12 -2.11
C LYS A 133 -3.10 9.62 -0.85
N GLY A 134 -2.02 10.28 -0.43
CA GLY A 134 -1.20 9.88 0.71
C GLY A 134 -0.27 8.71 0.42
N ILE A 135 -0.01 8.41 -0.85
CA ILE A 135 0.91 7.37 -1.32
C ILE A 135 2.30 8.00 -1.47
N PHE A 136 3.34 7.28 -1.07
CA PHE A 136 4.71 7.68 -1.36
C PHE A 136 5.43 6.59 -2.17
N MET A 137 6.40 6.99 -2.97
CA MET A 137 7.26 6.09 -3.73
C MET A 137 8.65 6.68 -3.86
N ILE A 138 9.68 5.84 -3.78
CA ILE A 138 11.07 6.25 -3.98
C ILE A 138 11.94 5.08 -4.45
N GLU A 139 12.83 5.34 -5.41
CA GLU A 139 13.85 4.39 -5.83
C GLU A 139 15.09 4.50 -4.95
N LEU A 140 15.62 3.35 -4.52
CA LEU A 140 16.75 3.27 -3.61
C LEU A 140 17.73 2.20 -4.06
N LEU A 141 19.01 2.42 -3.79
CA LEU A 141 20.01 1.35 -3.91
C LEU A 141 19.73 0.27 -2.87
N PRO A 142 20.06 -1.01 -3.16
CA PRO A 142 19.85 -2.10 -2.23
C PRO A 142 20.47 -1.89 -0.84
N GLY A 143 19.81 -2.43 0.16
CA GLY A 143 20.24 -2.36 1.56
C GLY A 143 19.08 -2.13 2.53
N GLU A 144 19.39 -2.18 3.82
CA GLU A 144 18.44 -1.87 4.88
C GLU A 144 18.42 -0.36 5.16
N TYR A 145 17.22 0.22 5.23
CA TYR A 145 16.99 1.61 5.57
C TYR A 145 16.10 1.69 6.81
N GLU A 146 16.43 2.62 7.70
CA GLU A 146 15.53 3.06 8.76
C GLU A 146 14.54 4.08 8.19
N ILE A 147 13.26 3.90 8.49
CA ILE A 147 12.20 4.83 8.12
C ILE A 147 11.96 5.75 9.31
N VAL A 148 12.11 7.05 9.11
CA VAL A 148 11.84 8.07 10.12
C VAL A 148 10.66 8.92 9.66
N PHE A 149 9.65 9.02 10.52
CA PHE A 149 8.43 9.76 10.28
C PHE A 149 8.09 10.63 11.49
N ASN A 150 7.87 11.93 11.27
CA ASN A 150 7.65 12.92 12.34
C ASN A 150 8.68 12.82 13.49
N GLY A 151 9.95 12.65 13.13
CA GLY A 151 11.07 12.56 14.08
C GLY A 151 11.13 11.25 14.89
N ARG A 152 10.32 10.24 14.55
CA ARG A 152 10.30 8.94 15.22
C ARG A 152 10.64 7.82 14.25
N ASN A 153 11.28 6.76 14.75
CA ASN A 153 11.49 5.54 13.99
C ASN A 153 10.12 4.88 13.71
N ALA A 154 9.80 4.70 12.43
CA ALA A 154 8.57 4.10 11.91
C ALA A 154 8.79 2.68 11.37
N GLY A 155 9.97 2.10 11.60
CA GLY A 155 10.35 0.75 11.20
C GLY A 155 11.54 0.73 10.24
N LYS A 156 11.77 -0.46 9.68
CA LYS A 156 12.86 -0.74 8.74
C LYS A 156 12.33 -1.29 7.42
N ALA A 157 13.04 -1.00 6.33
CA ALA A 157 12.80 -1.55 5.01
C ALA A 157 14.08 -2.15 4.44
N LEU A 158 14.02 -3.42 4.06
CA LEU A 158 15.02 -4.04 3.21
C LEU A 158 14.66 -3.74 1.76
N ILE A 159 15.57 -3.08 1.05
CA ILE A 159 15.45 -2.81 -0.38
C ILE A 159 16.27 -3.83 -1.14
N GLU A 160 15.61 -4.59 -2.00
CA GLU A 160 16.23 -5.55 -2.89
C GLU A 160 16.22 -5.03 -4.34
N LYS A 161 17.23 -5.42 -5.11
CA LYS A 161 17.35 -5.02 -6.52
C LYS A 161 16.14 -5.49 -7.32
N GLY A 162 15.56 -4.60 -8.12
CA GLY A 162 14.43 -4.89 -9.00
C GLY A 162 13.09 -5.14 -8.28
N LYS A 163 13.05 -5.21 -6.94
CA LYS A 163 11.83 -5.54 -6.21
C LYS A 163 11.17 -4.28 -5.64
N THR A 164 9.86 -4.41 -5.40
CA THR A 164 9.10 -3.43 -4.61
C THR A 164 9.00 -3.90 -3.16
N THR A 165 9.38 -3.04 -2.23
CA THR A 165 9.15 -3.19 -0.80
C THR A 165 7.97 -2.30 -0.41
N VAL A 166 6.95 -2.88 0.24
CA VAL A 166 5.76 -2.14 0.71
C VAL A 166 5.87 -1.90 2.22
N LYS A 167 5.78 -0.62 2.63
CA LYS A 167 5.75 -0.22 4.06
C LYS A 167 4.71 0.88 4.28
N ASN A 168 3.65 0.56 5.00
CA ASN A 168 2.63 1.53 5.36
C ASN A 168 2.96 2.18 6.70
N ILE A 169 2.78 3.50 6.80
CA ILE A 169 3.16 4.30 7.96
C ILE A 169 1.88 4.81 8.63
N GLN A 170 1.68 4.41 9.88
CA GLN A 170 0.51 4.83 10.64
C GLN A 170 0.72 6.24 11.23
N LYS A 171 -0.20 7.16 10.93
CA LYS A 171 -0.29 8.50 11.52
C LYS A 171 -1.49 8.59 12.46
N GLY A 172 -1.20 8.44 13.76
CA GLY A 172 -2.17 8.52 14.85
C GLY A 172 -3.08 7.30 14.96
N VAL A 173 -4.04 7.39 15.88
CA VAL A 173 -5.11 6.39 16.10
C VAL A 173 -6.45 7.10 16.11
N VAL A 174 -7.51 6.43 15.65
CA VAL A 174 -8.87 6.85 16.00
C VAL A 174 -9.16 6.24 17.38
N LEU A 175 -9.62 7.06 18.31
CA LEU A 175 -10.34 6.61 19.50
C LEU A 175 -11.71 7.27 19.36
N LYS A 176 -12.72 6.50 18.96
CA LYS A 176 -14.12 6.94 19.01
C LYS A 176 -14.81 6.11 20.09
N ASP A 177 -15.24 6.78 21.16
CA ASP A 177 -16.07 6.21 22.23
C ASP A 177 -17.48 5.84 21.73
#